data_AF-A0A183PBB4-F1
#
_entry.id   AF-A0A183PBB4-F1
#
_cell.length_a   1.000
_cell.length_b   1.000
_cell.length_c   1.000
_cell.angle_alpha   90.00
_cell.angle_beta   90.00
_cell.angle_gamma   90.00
#
_symmetry.space_group_name_H-M   'P 1'
#
loop_
_entity.id
_entity.type
_entity.pdbx_description
1 polymer ?
#
loop_
_entity_poly.entity_id
_entity_poly.type
_entity_poly.pdbx_seq_one_letter_code
_entity_poly.pdbx_strand_id
1 'polypeptide(L)'
;PQLVRYASNIEIKVTSQDSVTDGQIYPPIIKIDYSNLYATNDYGKGKQVQITFSVTYSSSIAKQAAFDQALRIAMGCMSTLAACYAMIRTWIWSRRAGVLRLDAMLVIKLILFAAGNISNAFLIVIYFVSVYFLVFYKVQSVYLINLPNSDEFIVIYIAIAFALKCIDLIHLIAVQCTMDMFLIDWEPPKFNRNVNNVNPSSNTDIQLSSRSQSLRKYNMINDVTDDLEARPKKELRSSLPPSSISNQMEDTGISVWRIIYVANEWNEIQTYRKTSCLITIACVLILMQVIGLENLASSDAKSNVVLNSYEYQSPQSRIFRIALILSIFSVIGIIQWLFSITLWERCFSDKLRSFADLCSVANVSVFLFAQSNFGYYIHGHSPTGRSDVDLGGITQMLSIENEGIAPKRGITPDSNDHTYRMALPSGLRQTFNRLYTPLLNLTLNTDKYGKHASPQAITNEVYHNINRYLKRFISRVSL
;
A
#
# COMPACT_ATOMS: atom_id res chain seq x y z
N PRO A 1 -32.96 -33.56 -56.89
CA PRO A 1 -32.68 -32.11 -57.07
C PRO A 1 -31.20 -31.88 -57.42
N GLN A 2 -30.88 -31.17 -58.51
CA GLN A 2 -29.48 -30.90 -58.91
C GLN A 2 -28.81 -29.80 -58.07
N LEU A 3 -29.62 -28.91 -57.49
CA LEU A 3 -29.21 -27.76 -56.70
C LEU A 3 -30.16 -27.63 -55.50
N VAL A 4 -29.61 -27.38 -54.32
CA VAL A 4 -30.38 -26.94 -53.15
C VAL A 4 -29.89 -25.56 -52.75
N ARG A 5 -30.79 -24.58 -52.76
CA ARG A 5 -30.54 -23.28 -52.14
C ARG A 5 -31.01 -23.32 -50.71
N TYR A 6 -30.16 -22.85 -49.81
CA TYR A 6 -30.51 -22.67 -48.41
C TYR A 6 -30.09 -21.26 -47.98
N ALA A 7 -30.75 -20.74 -46.94
CA ALA A 7 -30.36 -19.47 -46.33
C ALA A 7 -29.09 -19.69 -45.50
N SER A 8 -27.97 -19.13 -45.94
CA SER A 8 -26.71 -19.24 -45.20
C SER A 8 -26.60 -18.22 -44.07
N ASN A 9 -27.12 -17.01 -44.29
CA ASN A 9 -27.07 -15.92 -43.32
C ASN A 9 -28.42 -15.20 -43.30
N ILE A 10 -29.01 -15.10 -42.12
CA ILE A 10 -30.28 -14.40 -41.88
C ILE A 10 -30.00 -13.29 -40.86
N GLU A 11 -30.02 -12.05 -41.31
CA GLU A 11 -29.81 -10.88 -40.46
C GLU A 11 -31.12 -10.10 -40.31
N ILE A 12 -31.55 -9.87 -39.07
CA ILE A 12 -32.65 -8.94 -38.75
C ILE A 12 -32.06 -7.63 -38.25
N LYS A 13 -32.26 -6.55 -39.00
CA LYS A 13 -31.83 -5.21 -38.61
C LYS A 13 -32.99 -4.42 -38.04
N VAL A 14 -32.88 -4.05 -36.77
CA VAL A 14 -33.84 -3.20 -36.06
C VAL A 14 -33.20 -1.83 -35.86
N THR A 15 -33.88 -0.78 -36.33
CA THR A 15 -33.37 0.60 -36.24
C THR A 15 -34.32 1.45 -35.42
N SER A 16 -33.78 2.20 -34.46
CA SER A 16 -34.57 3.15 -33.66
C SER A 16 -35.06 4.33 -34.49
N GLN A 17 -36.29 4.79 -34.27
CA GLN A 17 -36.74 6.06 -34.84
C GLN A 17 -36.26 7.26 -34.01
N ASP A 18 -36.04 8.39 -34.68
CA ASP A 18 -35.71 9.70 -34.10
C ASP A 18 -36.95 10.55 -33.80
N SER A 19 -38.08 9.91 -33.47
CA SER A 19 -39.32 10.61 -33.16
C SER A 19 -39.35 11.12 -31.72
N VAL A 20 -40.22 12.10 -31.47
CA VAL A 20 -40.44 12.76 -30.17
C VAL A 20 -40.97 11.78 -29.10
N THR A 21 -41.59 10.68 -29.53
CA THR A 21 -42.12 9.63 -28.65
C THR A 21 -41.15 8.46 -28.56
N ASP A 22 -40.60 8.24 -27.37
CA ASP A 22 -39.78 7.07 -27.06
C ASP A 22 -40.51 5.75 -27.33
N GLY A 23 -39.78 4.71 -27.74
CA GLY A 23 -40.35 3.37 -28.00
C GLY A 23 -40.63 3.02 -29.46
N GLN A 24 -40.43 3.94 -30.41
CA GLN A 24 -40.69 3.67 -31.83
C GLN A 24 -39.46 3.13 -32.57
N ILE A 25 -39.70 2.10 -33.38
CA ILE A 25 -38.71 1.48 -34.27
C ILE A 25 -39.19 1.60 -35.72
N TYR A 26 -38.25 1.72 -36.66
CA TYR A 26 -38.56 1.53 -38.06
C TYR A 26 -38.97 0.07 -38.32
N PRO A 27 -39.76 -0.21 -39.39
CA PRO A 27 -40.04 -1.57 -39.82
C PRO A 27 -38.73 -2.40 -39.91
N PRO A 28 -38.63 -3.53 -39.19
CA PRO A 28 -37.41 -4.35 -39.23
C PRO A 28 -37.10 -4.83 -40.64
N ILE A 29 -35.83 -4.75 -41.01
CA ILE A 29 -35.36 -5.21 -42.33
C ILE A 29 -34.73 -6.58 -42.15
N ILE A 30 -35.21 -7.57 -42.92
CA ILE A 30 -34.64 -8.91 -42.94
C ILE A 30 -33.77 -9.03 -44.19
N LYS A 31 -32.47 -9.29 -44.00
CA LYS A 31 -31.53 -9.58 -45.07
C LYS A 31 -31.22 -11.07 -45.05
N ILE A 32 -31.48 -11.77 -46.16
CA ILE A 32 -31.24 -13.20 -46.31
C ILE A 32 -30.22 -13.40 -47.42
N ASP A 33 -29.04 -13.90 -47.06
CA ASP A 33 -28.04 -14.34 -48.02
C ASP A 33 -28.21 -15.85 -48.26
N TYR A 34 -28.30 -16.24 -49.53
CA TYR A 34 -28.48 -17.62 -49.94
C TYR A 34 -27.17 -18.22 -50.45
N SER A 35 -26.97 -19.51 -50.18
CA SER A 35 -25.89 -20.28 -50.77
C SER A 35 -26.39 -21.62 -51.32
N ASN A 36 -25.53 -22.26 -52.11
CA ASN A 36 -25.87 -23.37 -52.98
C ASN A 36 -25.17 -24.66 -52.54
N LEU A 37 -25.91 -25.77 -52.49
CA LEU A 37 -25.36 -27.13 -52.45
C LEU A 37 -25.59 -27.80 -53.80
N TYR A 38 -24.53 -28.40 -54.34
CA TYR A 38 -24.57 -29.08 -55.63
C TYR A 38 -24.64 -30.60 -55.44
N ALA A 39 -25.52 -31.25 -56.21
CA ALA A 39 -25.73 -32.70 -56.15
C ALA A 39 -24.47 -33.53 -56.41
N THR A 40 -23.56 -33.01 -57.24
CA THR A 40 -22.31 -33.67 -57.60
C THR A 40 -21.34 -33.86 -56.44
N ASN A 41 -21.31 -32.90 -55.50
CA ASN A 41 -20.26 -32.86 -54.48
C ASN A 41 -20.76 -33.27 -53.09
N ASP A 42 -22.01 -32.97 -52.77
CA ASP A 42 -22.48 -32.89 -51.38
C ASP A 42 -23.61 -33.87 -51.01
N TYR A 43 -24.34 -34.41 -51.99
CA TYR A 43 -25.45 -35.32 -51.74
C TYR A 43 -24.98 -36.71 -51.30
N GLY A 44 -25.67 -37.32 -50.31
CA GLY A 44 -25.35 -38.65 -49.78
C GLY A 44 -24.18 -38.72 -48.79
N LYS A 45 -23.45 -37.61 -48.58
CA LYS A 45 -22.30 -37.53 -47.66
C LYS A 45 -22.63 -37.04 -46.25
N GLY A 46 -23.91 -36.76 -45.95
CA GLY A 46 -24.33 -36.22 -44.65
C GLY A 46 -23.69 -34.86 -44.31
N LYS A 47 -23.36 -34.04 -45.32
CA LYS A 47 -22.71 -32.75 -45.14
C LYS A 47 -23.57 -31.84 -44.27
N GLN A 48 -23.09 -31.54 -43.06
CA GLN A 48 -23.71 -30.56 -42.18
C GLN A 48 -23.37 -29.16 -42.65
N VAL A 49 -24.35 -28.28 -42.56
CA VAL A 49 -24.28 -26.92 -43.08
C VAL A 49 -24.59 -25.97 -41.95
N GLN A 50 -23.71 -25.00 -41.73
CA GLN A 50 -23.89 -23.99 -40.71
C GLN A 50 -24.77 -22.86 -41.26
N ILE A 51 -25.83 -22.54 -40.53
CA ILE A 51 -26.71 -21.40 -40.81
C ILE A 51 -26.43 -20.37 -39.73
N THR A 52 -26.15 -19.13 -40.13
CA THR A 52 -25.93 -18.01 -39.21
C THR A 52 -27.21 -17.18 -39.13
N PHE A 53 -27.65 -16.91 -37.90
CA PHE A 53 -28.73 -15.98 -37.63
C PHE A 53 -28.18 -14.87 -36.73
N SER A 54 -28.48 -13.61 -37.03
CA SER A 54 -28.08 -12.47 -36.20
C SER A 54 -29.18 -11.41 -36.15
N VAL A 55 -29.26 -10.74 -35.01
CA VAL A 55 -30.14 -9.58 -34.82
C VAL A 55 -29.27 -8.38 -34.49
N THR A 56 -29.30 -7.37 -35.36
CA THR A 56 -28.49 -6.16 -35.22
C THR A 56 -29.40 -5.00 -34.82
N TYR A 57 -29.15 -4.42 -33.64
CA TYR A 57 -29.81 -3.20 -33.18
C TYR A 57 -28.92 -2.00 -33.47
N SER A 58 -29.37 -1.12 -34.38
CA SER A 58 -28.64 0.11 -34.69
C SER A 58 -29.39 1.33 -34.18
N SER A 59 -28.67 2.21 -33.49
CA SER A 59 -29.18 3.52 -33.12
C SER A 59 -29.04 4.48 -34.28
N SER A 60 -29.88 5.52 -34.29
CA SER A 60 -29.67 6.65 -35.18
C SER A 60 -28.32 7.33 -34.92
N ILE A 61 -27.83 8.03 -35.94
CA ILE A 61 -26.59 8.81 -35.87
C ILE A 61 -26.72 9.91 -34.81
N ALA A 62 -27.90 10.53 -34.68
CA ALA A 62 -28.15 11.59 -33.70
C ALA A 62 -28.06 11.08 -32.25
N LYS A 63 -28.67 9.93 -31.94
CA LYS A 63 -28.61 9.34 -30.58
C LYS A 63 -27.19 8.89 -30.22
N GLN A 64 -26.44 8.34 -31.18
CA GLN A 64 -25.03 7.98 -30.97
C GLN A 64 -24.17 9.23 -30.68
N ALA A 65 -24.36 10.31 -31.46
CA ALA A 65 -23.62 11.55 -31.24
C ALA A 65 -23.92 12.19 -29.87
N ALA A 66 -25.19 12.15 -29.44
CA ALA A 66 -25.58 12.61 -28.12
C ALA A 66 -24.94 11.77 -27.00
N PHE A 67 -24.88 10.44 -27.15
CA PHE A 67 -24.17 9.56 -26.23
C PHE A 67 -22.68 9.89 -26.16
N ASP A 68 -22.00 10.03 -27.30
CA ASP A 68 -20.57 10.34 -27.36
C ASP A 68 -20.28 11.69 -26.69
N GLN A 69 -21.15 12.68 -26.89
CA GLN A 69 -21.04 13.98 -26.23
C GLN A 69 -21.24 13.85 -24.70
N ALA A 70 -22.26 13.13 -24.25
CA ALA A 70 -22.50 12.91 -22.83
C ALA A 70 -21.34 12.17 -22.14
N LEU A 71 -20.78 11.15 -22.80
CA LEU A 71 -19.61 10.42 -22.33
C LEU A 71 -18.40 11.35 -22.19
N ARG A 72 -18.12 12.18 -23.20
CA ARG A 72 -17.00 13.14 -23.15
C ARG A 72 -17.18 14.16 -22.03
N ILE A 73 -18.39 14.66 -21.81
CA ILE A 73 -18.71 15.58 -20.71
C ILE A 73 -18.49 14.91 -19.36
N ALA A 74 -18.98 13.68 -19.16
CA ALA A 74 -18.80 12.93 -17.92
C ALA A 74 -17.31 12.69 -17.63
N MET A 75 -16.54 12.30 -18.64
CA MET A 75 -15.08 12.10 -18.54
C MET A 75 -14.36 13.40 -18.19
N GLY A 76 -14.71 14.52 -18.84
CA GLY A 76 -14.13 15.83 -18.57
C GLY A 76 -14.42 16.32 -17.15
N CYS A 77 -15.67 16.17 -16.69
CA CYS A 77 -16.09 16.55 -15.34
C CYS A 77 -15.33 15.76 -14.26
N MET A 78 -15.31 14.43 -14.37
CA MET A 78 -14.63 13.56 -13.42
C MET A 78 -13.11 13.76 -13.44
N SER A 79 -12.52 14.03 -14.61
CA SER A 79 -11.08 14.33 -14.72
C SER A 79 -10.72 15.67 -14.09
N THR A 80 -11.61 16.67 -14.18
CA THR A 80 -11.42 17.97 -13.55
C THR A 80 -11.45 17.83 -12.02
N LEU A 81 -12.41 17.08 -11.48
CA LEU A 81 -12.46 16.74 -10.05
C LEU A 81 -11.21 15.98 -9.60
N ALA A 82 -10.76 15.01 -10.40
CA ALA A 82 -9.54 14.26 -10.14
C ALA A 82 -8.27 15.13 -10.12
N ALA A 83 -8.19 16.13 -11.01
CA ALA A 83 -7.10 17.10 -11.06
C ALA A 83 -7.12 18.04 -9.85
N CYS A 84 -8.30 18.55 -9.45
CA CYS A 84 -8.45 19.33 -8.22
C CYS A 84 -8.01 18.54 -6.98
N TYR A 85 -8.39 17.26 -6.90
CA TYR A 85 -7.93 16.39 -5.82
C TYR A 85 -6.41 16.15 -5.86
N ALA A 86 -5.82 16.01 -7.06
CA ALA A 86 -4.38 15.91 -7.23
C ALA A 86 -3.65 17.19 -6.79
N MET A 87 -4.21 18.35 -7.07
CA MET A 87 -3.68 19.64 -6.59
C MET A 87 -3.68 19.70 -5.06
N ILE A 88 -4.77 19.32 -4.40
CA ILE A 88 -4.86 19.29 -2.93
C ILE A 88 -3.80 18.34 -2.36
N ARG A 89 -3.67 17.13 -2.92
CA ARG A 89 -2.65 16.16 -2.49
C ARG A 89 -1.23 16.70 -2.67
N THR A 90 -0.95 17.34 -3.80
CA THR A 90 0.36 17.94 -4.09
C THR A 90 0.68 19.09 -3.15
N TRP A 91 -0.32 19.93 -2.85
CA TRP A 91 -0.17 21.04 -1.91
C TRP A 91 0.13 20.54 -0.50
N ILE A 92 -0.61 19.53 -0.02
CA ILE A 92 -0.33 18.89 1.28
C ILE A 92 1.08 18.29 1.31
N TRP A 93 1.49 17.60 0.24
CA TRP A 93 2.84 17.06 0.12
C TRP A 93 3.91 18.16 0.15
N SER A 94 3.71 19.26 -0.59
CA SER A 94 4.62 20.42 -0.61
C SER A 94 4.81 21.02 0.78
N ARG A 95 3.71 21.18 1.55
CA ARG A 95 3.78 21.64 2.94
C ARG A 95 4.59 20.70 3.84
N ARG A 96 4.41 19.39 3.67
CA ARG A 96 5.15 18.35 4.43
C ARG A 96 6.61 18.22 4.02
N ALA A 97 6.94 18.52 2.77
CA ALA A 97 8.31 18.54 2.27
C ALA A 97 9.06 19.84 2.64
N GLY A 98 8.34 20.89 3.07
CA GLY A 98 8.94 22.19 3.37
C GLY A 98 9.36 22.98 2.13
N VAL A 99 8.77 22.69 0.98
CA VAL A 99 9.08 23.35 -0.30
C VAL A 99 8.41 24.72 -0.32
N LEU A 100 9.21 25.78 -0.20
CA LEU A 100 8.75 27.18 -0.13
C LEU A 100 8.54 27.84 -1.50
N ARG A 101 9.09 27.27 -2.57
CA ARG A 101 9.06 27.84 -3.94
C ARG A 101 8.47 26.85 -4.93
N LEU A 102 7.94 27.36 -6.04
CA LEU A 102 7.55 26.53 -7.17
C LEU A 102 8.80 25.87 -7.76
N ASP A 103 8.95 24.58 -7.48
CA ASP A 103 10.06 23.74 -7.91
C ASP A 103 9.59 22.77 -9.00
N ALA A 104 10.48 22.38 -9.92
CA ALA A 104 10.19 21.39 -10.96
C ALA A 104 9.70 20.06 -10.36
N MET A 105 10.22 19.69 -9.18
CA MET A 105 9.75 18.52 -8.42
C MET A 105 8.26 18.62 -8.06
N LEU A 106 7.75 19.80 -7.69
CA LEU A 106 6.34 20.00 -7.36
C LEU A 106 5.46 19.76 -8.60
N VAL A 107 5.89 20.28 -9.75
CA VAL A 107 5.18 20.08 -11.03
C VAL A 107 5.15 18.59 -11.42
N ILE A 108 6.29 17.89 -11.29
CA ILE A 108 6.37 16.45 -11.55
C ILE A 108 5.44 15.69 -10.60
N LYS A 109 5.43 16.00 -9.30
CA LYS A 109 4.51 15.38 -8.33
C LYS A 109 3.04 15.64 -8.69
N LEU A 110 2.69 16.85 -9.13
CA LEU A 110 1.34 17.15 -9.58
C LEU A 110 0.91 16.29 -10.76
N ILE A 111 1.77 16.17 -11.78
CA ILE A 111 1.48 15.37 -12.99
C ILE A 111 1.30 13.89 -12.61
N LEU A 112 2.16 13.34 -11.76
CA LEU A 112 2.09 11.94 -11.34
C LEU A 112 0.83 11.65 -10.50
N PHE A 113 0.50 12.51 -9.55
CA PHE A 113 -0.75 12.38 -8.78
C PHE A 113 -1.99 12.58 -9.65
N ALA A 114 -1.95 13.50 -10.62
CA ALA A 114 -3.03 13.71 -11.57
C ALA A 114 -3.24 12.49 -12.46
N ALA A 115 -2.17 11.89 -13.00
CA ALA A 115 -2.24 10.67 -13.80
C ALA A 115 -2.96 9.53 -13.06
N GLY A 116 -2.57 9.28 -11.80
CA GLY A 116 -3.20 8.26 -10.96
C GLY A 116 -4.68 8.54 -10.66
N ASN A 117 -5.03 9.78 -10.37
CA ASN A 117 -6.41 10.16 -10.08
C ASN A 117 -7.29 10.14 -11.35
N ILE A 118 -6.78 10.61 -12.49
CA ILE A 118 -7.48 10.60 -13.79
C ILE A 118 -7.72 9.16 -14.25
N SER A 119 -6.76 8.27 -14.06
CA SER A 119 -6.94 6.83 -14.31
C SER A 119 -8.15 6.28 -13.55
N ASN A 120 -8.24 6.55 -12.24
CA ASN A 120 -9.37 6.12 -11.43
C ASN A 120 -10.69 6.74 -11.93
N ALA A 121 -10.69 8.01 -12.32
CA ALA A 121 -11.86 8.69 -12.87
C ALA A 121 -12.36 8.03 -14.16
N PHE A 122 -11.45 7.69 -15.08
CA PHE A 122 -11.80 6.99 -16.32
C PHE A 122 -12.42 5.62 -16.03
N LEU A 123 -11.81 4.84 -15.13
CA LEU A 123 -12.33 3.53 -14.76
C LEU A 123 -13.71 3.63 -14.12
N ILE A 124 -13.92 4.60 -13.23
CA ILE A 124 -15.22 4.86 -12.57
C ILE A 124 -16.30 5.19 -13.60
N VAL A 125 -16.04 6.13 -14.52
CA VAL A 125 -17.03 6.52 -15.55
C VAL A 125 -17.36 5.33 -16.45
N ILE A 126 -16.36 4.62 -16.97
CA ILE A 126 -16.58 3.45 -17.82
C ILE A 126 -17.34 2.35 -17.09
N TYR A 127 -17.03 2.11 -15.81
CA TYR A 127 -17.75 1.15 -15.00
C TYR A 127 -19.24 1.52 -14.89
N PHE A 128 -19.57 2.75 -14.48
CA PHE A 128 -20.96 3.17 -14.32
C PHE A 128 -21.73 3.23 -15.63
N VAL A 129 -21.08 3.64 -16.73
CA VAL A 129 -21.69 3.59 -18.07
C VAL A 129 -21.98 2.13 -18.49
N SER A 130 -21.05 1.21 -18.22
CA SER A 130 -21.24 -0.20 -18.55
C SER A 130 -22.36 -0.83 -17.71
N VAL A 131 -22.43 -0.49 -16.41
CA VAL A 131 -23.53 -0.92 -15.52
C VAL A 131 -24.86 -0.30 -15.94
N TYR A 132 -24.88 0.98 -16.33
CA TYR A 132 -26.07 1.65 -16.88
C TYR A 132 -26.61 0.87 -18.07
N PHE A 133 -25.77 0.55 -19.06
CA PHE A 133 -26.20 -0.25 -20.20
C PHE A 133 -26.66 -1.63 -19.75
N LEU A 134 -25.93 -2.33 -18.88
CA LEU A 134 -26.32 -3.66 -18.43
C LEU A 134 -27.71 -3.66 -17.78
N VAL A 135 -27.98 -2.72 -16.86
CA VAL A 135 -29.25 -2.69 -16.12
C VAL A 135 -30.38 -2.24 -17.02
N PHE A 136 -30.26 -1.07 -17.64
CA PHE A 136 -31.37 -0.50 -18.37
C PHE A 136 -31.66 -1.20 -19.70
N TYR A 137 -30.65 -1.76 -20.37
CA TYR A 137 -30.88 -2.57 -21.57
C TYR A 137 -31.58 -3.89 -21.26
N LYS A 138 -31.29 -4.52 -20.11
CA LYS A 138 -31.86 -5.82 -19.72
C LYS A 138 -33.23 -5.70 -19.08
N VAL A 139 -33.52 -4.59 -18.40
CA VAL A 139 -34.79 -4.37 -17.70
C VAL A 139 -35.86 -3.73 -18.61
N GLN A 140 -35.51 -3.30 -19.83
CA GLN A 140 -36.47 -2.66 -20.73
C GLN A 140 -37.55 -3.63 -21.25
N SER A 141 -38.82 -3.23 -21.15
CA SER A 141 -39.97 -3.92 -21.77
C SER A 141 -40.36 -3.33 -23.12
N VAL A 142 -40.01 -2.06 -23.34
CA VAL A 142 -40.20 -1.28 -24.57
C VAL A 142 -38.82 -0.80 -25.03
N TYR A 143 -38.63 -0.69 -26.34
CA TYR A 143 -37.35 -0.29 -26.93
C TYR A 143 -37.00 1.16 -26.57
N LEU A 144 -36.18 1.36 -25.54
CA LEU A 144 -35.79 2.69 -25.04
C LEU A 144 -34.30 2.94 -25.23
N ILE A 145 -33.46 1.98 -24.86
CA ILE A 145 -32.01 2.13 -24.83
C ILE A 145 -31.39 1.10 -25.77
N ASN A 146 -30.58 1.59 -26.71
CA ASN A 146 -29.75 0.75 -27.55
C ASN A 146 -28.31 0.68 -27.02
N LEU A 147 -27.62 -0.42 -27.35
CA LEU A 147 -26.17 -0.45 -27.20
C LEU A 147 -25.51 0.54 -28.16
N PRO A 148 -24.37 1.14 -27.78
CA PRO A 148 -23.55 1.90 -28.71
C PRO A 148 -23.18 1.07 -29.93
N ASN A 149 -23.15 1.71 -31.10
CA ASN A 149 -22.83 1.02 -32.36
C ASN A 149 -21.38 0.49 -32.39
N SER A 150 -20.48 1.04 -31.58
CA SER A 150 -19.11 0.55 -31.39
C SER A 150 -18.74 0.45 -29.91
N ASP A 151 -17.92 -0.54 -29.56
CA ASP A 151 -17.40 -0.77 -28.21
C ASP A 151 -15.93 -0.32 -28.04
N GLU A 152 -15.33 0.21 -29.11
CA GLU A 152 -13.91 0.58 -29.18
C GLU A 152 -13.54 1.65 -28.15
N PHE A 153 -14.45 2.58 -27.86
CA PHE A 153 -14.24 3.63 -26.86
C PHE A 153 -13.90 3.04 -25.48
N ILE A 154 -14.52 1.92 -25.09
CA ILE A 154 -14.27 1.27 -23.80
C ILE A 154 -12.84 0.76 -23.74
N VAL A 155 -12.39 0.09 -24.79
CA VAL A 155 -11.05 -0.48 -24.87
C VAL A 155 -10.00 0.63 -24.81
N ILE A 156 -10.21 1.72 -25.55
CA ILE A 156 -9.31 2.89 -25.55
C ILE A 156 -9.22 3.51 -24.16
N TYR A 157 -10.36 3.81 -23.51
CA TYR A 157 -10.35 4.45 -22.20
C TYR A 157 -9.77 3.55 -21.11
N ILE A 158 -10.04 2.24 -21.14
CA ILE A 158 -9.43 1.28 -20.22
C ILE A 158 -7.92 1.18 -20.45
N ALA A 159 -7.46 1.16 -21.70
CA ALA A 159 -6.03 1.13 -22.02
C ALA A 159 -5.30 2.38 -21.52
N ILE A 160 -5.89 3.57 -21.71
CA ILE A 160 -5.35 4.83 -21.18
C ILE A 160 -5.35 4.81 -19.64
N ALA A 161 -6.45 4.40 -19.02
CA ALA A 161 -6.54 4.30 -17.57
C ALA A 161 -5.48 3.35 -17.01
N PHE A 162 -5.26 2.19 -17.66
CA PHE A 162 -4.24 1.22 -17.28
C PHE A 162 -2.83 1.83 -17.38
N ALA A 163 -2.48 2.46 -18.51
CA ALA A 163 -1.17 3.10 -18.69
C ALA A 163 -0.90 4.17 -17.63
N LEU A 164 -1.87 5.06 -17.37
CA LEU A 164 -1.79 6.08 -16.33
C LEU A 164 -1.66 5.47 -14.93
N LYS A 165 -2.32 4.32 -14.67
CA LYS A 165 -2.22 3.63 -13.38
C LYS A 165 -0.87 2.97 -13.17
N CYS A 166 -0.25 2.44 -14.23
CA CYS A 166 1.11 1.92 -14.17
C CYS A 166 2.11 3.01 -13.80
N ILE A 167 1.96 4.22 -14.35
CA ILE A 167 2.80 5.38 -13.98
C ILE A 167 2.63 5.73 -12.49
N ASP A 168 1.39 5.79 -11.99
CA ASP A 168 1.07 6.02 -10.57
C ASP A 168 1.65 4.92 -9.66
N LEU A 169 1.60 3.66 -10.08
CA LEU A 169 2.18 2.54 -9.34
C LEU A 169 3.71 2.65 -9.24
N ILE A 170 4.39 2.98 -10.35
CA ILE A 170 5.84 3.21 -10.35
C ILE A 170 6.19 4.38 -9.43
N HIS A 171 5.40 5.46 -9.46
CA HIS A 171 5.58 6.59 -8.56
C HIS A 171 5.40 6.20 -7.08
N LEU A 172 4.38 5.40 -6.77
CA LEU A 172 4.13 4.90 -5.42
C LEU A 172 5.31 4.08 -4.90
N ILE A 173 5.81 3.14 -5.71
CA ILE A 173 6.97 2.30 -5.36
C ILE A 173 8.22 3.17 -5.18
N ALA A 174 8.47 4.11 -6.09
CA ALA A 174 9.60 5.03 -5.97
C ALA A 174 9.54 5.85 -4.68
N VAL A 175 8.36 6.34 -4.29
CA VAL A 175 8.18 7.05 -3.01
C VAL A 175 8.46 6.12 -1.83
N GLN A 176 7.94 4.89 -1.83
CA GLN A 176 8.17 3.91 -0.76
C GLN A 176 9.65 3.56 -0.59
N CYS A 177 10.39 3.39 -1.69
CA CYS A 177 11.83 3.10 -1.67
C CYS A 177 12.70 4.27 -1.21
N THR A 178 12.15 5.50 -1.19
CA THR A 178 12.90 6.71 -0.77
C THR A 178 12.63 7.16 0.66
N MET A 179 11.80 6.42 1.41
CA MET A 179 11.51 6.75 2.80
C MET A 179 12.66 6.32 3.70
N ASP A 180 13.17 7.23 4.53
CA ASP A 180 14.21 6.89 5.50
C ASP A 180 13.57 6.36 6.77
N MET A 181 14.00 5.17 7.19
CA MET A 181 13.58 4.54 8.43
C MET A 181 14.78 4.39 9.36
N PHE A 182 14.61 4.71 10.63
CA PHE A 182 15.61 4.52 11.67
C PHE A 182 15.01 3.76 12.86
N LEU A 183 15.71 2.73 13.33
CA LEU A 183 15.35 1.94 14.51
C LEU A 183 16.11 2.47 15.73
N ILE A 184 15.36 3.07 16.67
CA ILE A 184 15.87 3.63 17.91
C ILE A 184 15.85 2.53 18.96
N ASP A 185 17.02 2.06 19.38
CA ASP A 185 17.13 1.08 20.46
C ASP A 185 17.23 1.79 21.80
N TRP A 186 16.25 1.60 22.68
CA TRP A 186 16.15 2.23 23.99
C TRP A 186 16.99 1.57 25.08
N GLU A 187 17.57 0.40 24.83
CA GLU A 187 18.27 -0.36 25.86
C GLU A 187 19.44 0.44 26.46
N PRO A 188 19.59 0.43 27.79
CA PRO A 188 20.71 1.07 28.46
C PRO A 188 22.00 0.25 28.26
N PRO A 189 23.17 0.91 28.16
CA PRO A 189 24.44 0.20 28.08
C PRO A 189 24.70 -0.66 29.32
N LYS A 190 25.16 -1.89 29.13
CA LYS A 190 25.58 -2.81 30.19
C LYS A 190 27.01 -2.44 30.59
N PHE A 191 27.18 -1.65 31.64
CA PHE A 191 28.51 -1.32 32.14
C PHE A 191 29.18 -2.58 32.72
N ASN A 192 30.16 -3.12 32.00
CA ASN A 192 30.89 -4.30 32.42
C ASN A 192 31.87 -3.90 33.54
N ARG A 193 31.48 -4.04 34.81
CA ARG A 193 32.29 -3.67 36.00
C ARG A 193 33.58 -4.48 36.19
N ASN A 194 33.90 -5.43 35.31
CA ASN A 194 34.95 -6.42 35.55
C ASN A 194 36.36 -6.02 35.08
N VAL A 195 36.61 -4.77 34.66
CA VAL A 195 37.95 -4.37 34.19
C VAL A 195 38.89 -3.86 35.31
N ASN A 196 38.40 -3.64 36.54
CA ASN A 196 39.23 -3.11 37.63
C ASN A 196 39.40 -4.04 38.85
N ASN A 197 39.35 -5.36 38.68
CA ASN A 197 39.86 -6.27 39.70
C ASN A 197 41.18 -6.91 39.24
N VAL A 198 42.24 -6.10 39.26
CA VAL A 198 43.60 -6.64 39.41
C VAL A 198 43.70 -7.11 40.86
N ASN A 199 43.69 -8.43 41.05
CA ASN A 199 43.82 -9.10 42.34
C ASN A 199 45.06 -8.61 43.11
N PRO A 200 44.97 -8.53 44.45
CA PRO A 200 46.00 -9.05 45.32
C PRO A 200 45.52 -10.41 45.84
N SER A 201 46.31 -11.44 45.58
CA SER A 201 46.17 -12.78 46.14
C SER A 201 46.28 -12.77 47.68
N SER A 202 45.31 -13.33 48.39
CA SER A 202 45.45 -14.58 49.19
C SER A 202 44.34 -14.79 50.23
N ASN A 203 43.75 -15.99 50.15
CA ASN A 203 43.21 -16.90 51.17
C ASN A 203 42.03 -16.57 52.11
N THR A 204 41.13 -17.59 52.15
CA THR A 204 40.23 -18.06 53.25
C THR A 204 39.11 -17.10 53.67
N ASP A 205 37.81 -17.44 53.77
CA ASP A 205 37.13 -18.71 54.06
C ASP A 205 35.72 -18.77 53.43
N ILE A 206 35.20 -19.98 53.33
CA ILE A 206 33.80 -20.29 53.02
C ILE A 206 32.95 -20.06 54.28
N GLN A 207 31.98 -19.13 54.22
CA GLN A 207 30.77 -19.19 55.07
C GLN A 207 29.52 -18.74 54.30
N LEU A 208 28.53 -19.63 54.26
CA LEU A 208 27.13 -19.35 53.94
C LEU A 208 26.59 -18.27 54.91
N SER A 209 25.92 -17.23 54.40
CA SER A 209 24.68 -16.72 55.03
C SER A 209 23.86 -15.77 54.13
N SER A 210 22.58 -16.12 54.01
CA SER A 210 21.37 -15.27 53.97
C SER A 210 21.33 -13.95 53.18
N ARG A 211 20.48 -13.96 52.14
CA ARG A 211 19.22 -13.18 52.05
C ARG A 211 19.22 -11.75 52.62
N SER A 212 19.39 -10.77 51.73
CA SER A 212 18.69 -9.47 51.78
C SER A 212 18.80 -8.74 50.44
N GLN A 213 17.92 -9.05 49.49
CA GLN A 213 17.58 -8.11 48.40
C GLN A 213 16.31 -7.39 48.80
N SER A 214 16.46 -6.32 49.59
CA SER A 214 15.40 -5.38 49.89
C SER A 214 15.75 -4.02 49.28
N LEU A 215 14.84 -3.52 48.44
CA LEU A 215 14.63 -2.12 48.07
C LEU A 215 15.88 -1.28 47.78
N ARG A 216 16.23 -1.12 46.50
CA ARG A 216 16.87 0.12 46.05
C ARG A 216 15.82 1.07 45.47
N LYS A 217 15.39 1.96 46.37
CA LYS A 217 14.68 3.21 46.14
C LYS A 217 15.17 3.90 44.87
N TYR A 218 14.26 4.07 43.92
CA TYR A 218 14.41 4.97 42.78
C TYR A 218 14.62 6.40 43.31
N ASN A 219 15.79 6.97 43.07
CA ASN A 219 15.98 8.41 43.10
C ASN A 219 15.95 8.91 41.64
N MET A 220 14.76 9.30 41.20
CA MET A 220 14.63 10.44 40.28
C MET A 220 14.98 11.71 41.08
N ILE A 221 15.42 12.76 40.39
CA ILE A 221 15.90 14.06 40.90
C ILE A 221 17.42 14.06 41.11
N ASN A 222 18.13 14.33 40.00
CA ASN A 222 19.25 15.27 39.89
C ASN A 222 19.88 15.10 38.51
N ASP A 223 19.25 15.66 37.48
CA ASP A 223 19.93 15.95 36.21
C ASP A 223 19.30 17.16 35.51
N VAL A 224 19.04 18.21 36.31
CA VAL A 224 18.65 19.54 35.84
C VAL A 224 19.36 20.56 36.70
N THR A 225 20.59 20.87 36.33
CA THR A 225 21.23 22.20 36.42
C THR A 225 22.68 22.00 36.01
N ASP A 226 23.05 22.44 34.82
CA ASP A 226 24.40 22.97 34.62
C ASP A 226 24.24 24.26 33.83
N ASP A 227 24.35 25.35 34.59
CA ASP A 227 24.23 26.71 34.14
C ASP A 227 25.44 27.12 33.30
N LEU A 228 25.14 27.98 32.33
CA LEU A 228 26.08 28.79 31.58
C LEU A 228 26.96 29.60 32.53
N GLU A 229 28.27 29.36 32.57
CA GLU A 229 29.25 30.40 32.88
C GLU A 229 30.58 30.19 32.14
N ALA A 230 30.95 31.20 31.36
CA ALA A 230 32.19 31.27 30.60
C ALA A 230 33.32 31.85 31.46
N ARG A 231 34.46 31.14 31.60
CA ARG A 231 35.76 31.72 32.01
C ARG A 231 36.97 31.01 31.38
N PRO A 232 38.13 31.68 31.27
CA PRO A 232 38.95 31.64 30.05
C PRO A 232 40.18 30.73 30.09
N LYS A 233 40.73 30.48 28.89
CA LYS A 233 41.95 29.73 28.57
C LYS A 233 43.14 30.11 29.46
N LYS A 234 43.77 29.10 30.06
CA LYS A 234 45.17 29.16 30.50
C LYS A 234 45.91 27.92 30.01
N GLU A 235 46.95 28.17 29.22
CA GLU A 235 47.87 27.18 28.69
C GLU A 235 48.64 26.52 29.84
N LEU A 236 48.75 25.19 29.81
CA LEU A 236 49.83 24.46 30.48
C LEU A 236 50.25 23.29 29.59
N ARG A 237 51.37 23.46 28.89
CA ARG A 237 52.11 22.38 28.22
C ARG A 237 53.03 21.72 29.25
N SER A 238 52.91 20.42 29.45
CA SER A 238 54.04 19.56 29.84
C SER A 238 53.74 18.08 29.55
N SER A 239 54.24 17.62 28.41
CA SER A 239 54.93 16.34 28.17
C SER A 239 54.56 15.09 29.00
N LEU A 240 53.93 14.12 28.34
CA LEU A 240 54.04 12.67 28.58
C LEU A 240 54.04 11.94 27.21
N PRO A 241 54.76 10.80 27.07
CA PRO A 241 55.05 10.15 25.78
C PRO A 241 53.83 9.40 25.20
N PRO A 242 53.82 9.05 23.89
CA PRO A 242 52.64 8.51 23.22
C PRO A 242 52.51 7.01 23.49
N SER A 243 51.88 6.64 24.60
CA SER A 243 51.43 5.26 24.81
C SER A 243 50.09 5.07 24.11
N SER A 244 50.14 4.43 22.93
CA SER A 244 49.07 3.63 22.32
C SER A 244 47.64 4.16 22.48
N ILE A 245 47.14 4.85 21.46
CA ILE A 245 45.71 4.95 21.19
C ILE A 245 45.22 3.53 20.93
N SER A 246 44.87 2.81 21.98
CA SER A 246 44.07 1.61 21.87
C SER A 246 42.70 2.08 21.40
N ASN A 247 42.37 1.78 20.14
CA ASN A 247 41.01 1.78 19.61
C ASN A 247 40.17 0.76 20.39
N GLN A 248 39.90 1.00 21.67
CA GLN A 248 38.91 0.27 22.42
C GLN A 248 37.57 0.88 22.05
N MET A 249 36.88 0.25 21.09
CA MET A 249 35.43 0.35 20.98
C MET A 249 34.88 0.11 22.39
N GLU A 250 34.24 1.11 22.99
CA GLU A 250 33.41 0.90 24.18
C GLU A 250 32.29 -0.06 23.78
N ASP A 251 32.46 -1.34 24.09
CA ASP A 251 31.39 -2.32 23.96
C ASP A 251 30.31 -1.96 24.98
N THR A 252 29.23 -1.37 24.49
CA THR A 252 28.08 -0.99 25.31
C THR A 252 27.35 -2.22 25.86
N GLY A 253 27.70 -3.44 25.42
CA GLY A 253 27.11 -4.69 25.88
C GLY A 253 25.63 -4.85 25.50
N ILE A 254 25.13 -3.99 24.59
CA ILE A 254 23.74 -3.99 24.13
C ILE A 254 23.62 -5.02 23.00
N SER A 255 22.65 -5.93 23.12
CA SER A 255 22.47 -6.94 22.10
C SER A 255 21.67 -6.42 20.90
N VAL A 256 22.16 -6.71 19.69
CA VAL A 256 21.62 -6.19 18.42
C VAL A 256 20.40 -6.99 17.93
N TRP A 257 20.15 -8.19 18.46
CA TRP A 257 19.10 -9.10 17.97
C TRP A 257 17.70 -8.45 17.94
N ARG A 258 17.39 -7.56 18.88
CA ARG A 258 16.09 -6.87 18.98
C ARG A 258 15.82 -6.00 17.75
N ILE A 259 16.84 -5.27 17.31
CA ILE A 259 16.77 -4.44 16.11
C ILE A 259 16.60 -5.32 14.87
N ILE A 260 17.37 -6.40 14.76
CA ILE A 260 17.29 -7.34 13.62
C ILE A 260 15.91 -7.99 13.56
N TYR A 261 15.37 -8.40 14.71
CA TYR A 261 14.06 -9.02 14.80
C TYR A 261 12.95 -8.05 14.38
N VAL A 262 12.93 -6.83 14.92
CA VAL A 262 11.98 -5.77 14.51
C VAL A 262 12.12 -5.44 13.02
N ALA A 263 13.35 -5.40 12.49
CA ALA A 263 13.58 -5.15 11.07
C ALA A 263 13.05 -6.28 10.17
N ASN A 264 13.20 -7.54 10.59
CA ASN A 264 12.65 -8.70 9.87
C ASN A 264 11.11 -8.64 9.83
N GLU A 265 10.48 -8.43 10.98
CA GLU A 265 9.03 -8.34 11.09
C GLU A 265 8.47 -7.15 10.30
N TRP A 266 9.18 -6.01 10.28
CA TRP A 266 8.83 -4.89 9.41
C TRP A 266 8.81 -5.30 7.94
N ASN A 267 9.82 -6.04 7.48
CA ASN A 267 9.92 -6.50 6.09
C ASN A 267 8.77 -7.45 5.72
N GLU A 268 8.38 -8.36 6.61
CA GLU A 268 7.25 -9.27 6.39
C GLU A 268 5.92 -8.52 6.23
N ILE A 269 5.72 -7.44 6.99
CA ILE A 269 4.48 -6.65 6.97
C ILE A 269 4.33 -5.80 5.71
N GLN A 270 5.42 -5.44 5.02
CA GLN A 270 5.35 -4.58 3.82
C GLN A 270 4.47 -5.16 2.70
N THR A 271 4.38 -6.49 2.62
CA THR A 271 3.58 -7.19 1.61
C THR A 271 2.24 -7.70 2.13
N TYR A 272 1.91 -7.42 3.40
CA TYR A 272 0.65 -7.84 4.00
C TYR A 272 -0.53 -7.16 3.32
N ARG A 273 -1.49 -7.97 2.87
CA ARG A 273 -2.73 -7.52 2.24
C ARG A 273 -3.91 -8.13 2.97
N LYS A 274 -4.94 -7.32 3.21
CA LYS A 274 -6.23 -7.79 3.76
C LYS A 274 -7.03 -8.64 2.77
N THR A 275 -6.77 -8.48 1.47
CA THR A 275 -7.45 -9.21 0.39
C THR A 275 -6.46 -10.10 -0.37
N SER A 276 -6.96 -11.25 -0.85
CA SER A 276 -6.17 -12.20 -1.62
C SER A 276 -6.57 -12.15 -3.09
N CYS A 277 -5.63 -11.72 -3.95
CA CYS A 277 -5.85 -11.62 -5.39
C CYS A 277 -6.23 -12.98 -6.00
N LEU A 278 -5.57 -14.06 -5.56
CA LEU A 278 -5.81 -15.41 -6.07
C LEU A 278 -7.24 -15.87 -5.78
N ILE A 279 -7.72 -15.68 -4.54
CA ILE A 279 -9.08 -16.04 -4.15
C ILE A 279 -10.09 -15.19 -4.94
N THR A 280 -9.84 -13.90 -5.11
CA THR A 280 -10.74 -13.03 -5.88
C THR A 280 -10.85 -13.50 -7.33
N ILE A 281 -9.73 -13.77 -8.00
CA ILE A 281 -9.73 -14.24 -9.39
C ILE A 281 -10.41 -15.61 -9.50
N ALA A 282 -10.12 -16.54 -8.60
CA ALA A 282 -10.75 -17.86 -8.60
C ALA A 282 -12.28 -17.76 -8.43
N CYS A 283 -12.75 -16.95 -7.48
CA CYS A 283 -14.18 -16.70 -7.28
C CYS A 283 -14.82 -16.04 -8.51
N VAL A 284 -14.18 -15.04 -9.12
CA VAL A 284 -14.68 -14.40 -10.35
C VAL A 284 -14.82 -15.42 -11.47
N LEU A 285 -13.81 -16.29 -11.68
CA LEU A 285 -13.85 -17.33 -12.70
C LEU A 285 -14.97 -18.35 -12.46
N ILE A 286 -15.15 -18.80 -11.21
CA ILE A 286 -16.24 -19.73 -10.84
C ILE A 286 -17.60 -19.08 -11.10
N LEU A 287 -17.80 -17.84 -10.65
CA LEU A 287 -19.07 -17.13 -10.85
C LEU A 287 -19.36 -16.86 -12.34
N MET A 288 -18.33 -16.50 -13.12
CA MET A 288 -18.50 -16.20 -14.55
C MET A 288 -18.70 -17.47 -15.39
N GLN A 289 -17.84 -18.48 -15.25
CA GLN A 289 -17.81 -19.66 -16.13
C GLN A 289 -18.61 -20.85 -15.58
N VAL A 290 -18.52 -21.15 -14.28
CA VAL A 290 -19.16 -22.35 -13.71
C VAL A 290 -20.64 -22.11 -13.45
N ILE A 291 -20.99 -20.97 -12.85
CA ILE A 291 -22.40 -20.59 -12.67
C ILE A 291 -23.00 -20.14 -14.02
N GLY A 292 -22.18 -19.62 -14.93
CA GLY A 292 -22.64 -19.12 -16.23
C GLY A 292 -23.16 -17.68 -16.17
N LEU A 293 -22.71 -16.85 -15.21
CA LEU A 293 -23.07 -15.43 -15.20
C LEU A 293 -22.58 -14.70 -16.46
N GLU A 294 -21.59 -15.23 -17.18
CA GLU A 294 -21.20 -14.69 -18.47
C GLU A 294 -22.33 -14.65 -19.50
N ASN A 295 -23.35 -15.50 -19.35
CA ASN A 295 -24.51 -15.54 -20.24
C ASN A 295 -25.39 -14.29 -20.08
N LEU A 296 -25.32 -13.58 -18.94
CA LEU A 296 -25.96 -12.27 -18.77
C LEU A 296 -25.33 -11.21 -19.67
N ALA A 297 -24.10 -11.41 -20.13
CA ALA A 297 -23.45 -10.51 -21.08
C ALA A 297 -23.89 -10.71 -22.54
N SER A 298 -24.82 -11.63 -22.83
CA SER A 298 -25.42 -11.76 -24.16
C SER A 298 -26.09 -10.44 -24.59
N SER A 299 -26.03 -10.11 -25.88
CA SER A 299 -26.66 -8.90 -26.42
C SER A 299 -28.19 -8.99 -26.52
N ASP A 300 -28.78 -10.15 -26.21
CA ASP A 300 -30.25 -10.28 -26.18
C ASP A 300 -30.87 -9.59 -24.96
N ALA A 301 -32.09 -9.08 -25.12
CA ALA A 301 -32.84 -8.42 -24.04
C ALA A 301 -33.16 -9.39 -22.89
N LYS A 302 -33.51 -10.64 -23.22
CA LYS A 302 -33.67 -11.72 -22.24
C LYS A 302 -32.38 -12.51 -22.15
N SER A 303 -31.82 -12.60 -20.96
CA SER A 303 -30.67 -13.48 -20.68
C SER A 303 -31.00 -14.41 -19.54
N ASN A 304 -30.80 -15.70 -19.79
CA ASN A 304 -30.87 -16.74 -18.77
C ASN A 304 -29.45 -17.12 -18.35
N VAL A 305 -29.30 -17.50 -17.08
CA VAL A 305 -28.01 -18.00 -16.55
C VAL A 305 -27.70 -19.38 -17.16
N VAL A 306 -28.72 -20.21 -17.31
CA VAL A 306 -28.62 -21.54 -17.95
C VAL A 306 -29.07 -21.42 -19.41
N LEU A 307 -28.19 -21.82 -20.33
CA LEU A 307 -28.46 -21.81 -21.75
C LEU A 307 -29.12 -23.12 -22.18
N ASN A 308 -30.09 -23.03 -23.08
CA ASN A 308 -30.66 -24.17 -23.76
C ASN A 308 -30.00 -24.32 -25.13
N SER A 309 -29.47 -25.50 -25.46
CA SER A 309 -28.70 -25.71 -26.71
C SER A 309 -29.56 -25.57 -27.98
N TYR A 310 -30.88 -25.58 -27.83
CA TYR A 310 -31.84 -25.45 -28.92
C TYR A 310 -32.37 -24.02 -29.10
N GLU A 311 -31.98 -23.09 -28.22
CA GLU A 311 -32.34 -21.67 -28.34
C GLU A 311 -31.23 -20.88 -29.03
N TYR A 312 -31.62 -19.82 -29.75
CA TYR A 312 -30.68 -18.89 -30.35
C TYR A 312 -29.81 -18.23 -29.26
N GLN A 313 -28.51 -18.11 -29.54
CA GLN A 313 -27.56 -17.46 -28.65
C GLN A 313 -26.96 -16.25 -29.34
N SER A 314 -27.35 -15.06 -28.88
CA SER A 314 -26.76 -13.81 -29.36
C SER A 314 -25.33 -13.62 -28.84
N PRO A 315 -24.44 -13.02 -29.65
CA PRO A 315 -23.06 -12.77 -29.25
C PRO A 315 -22.96 -11.93 -27.97
N GLN A 316 -21.92 -12.21 -27.19
CA GLN A 316 -21.65 -11.48 -25.96
C GLN A 316 -21.18 -10.04 -26.25
N SER A 317 -21.76 -9.08 -25.53
CA SER A 317 -21.33 -7.69 -25.55
C SER A 317 -20.15 -7.48 -24.60
N ARG A 318 -19.09 -6.84 -25.08
CA ARG A 318 -17.94 -6.47 -24.24
C ARG A 318 -18.33 -5.50 -23.12
N ILE A 319 -19.30 -4.63 -23.39
CA ILE A 319 -19.80 -3.64 -22.42
C ILE A 319 -20.39 -4.35 -21.19
N PHE A 320 -21.31 -5.28 -21.42
CA PHE A 320 -21.94 -6.05 -20.35
C PHE A 320 -20.94 -6.95 -19.63
N ARG A 321 -20.03 -7.57 -20.38
CA ARG A 321 -19.01 -8.44 -19.79
C ARG A 321 -18.10 -7.66 -18.84
N ILE A 322 -17.67 -6.45 -19.21
CA ILE A 322 -16.87 -5.57 -18.34
C ILE A 322 -17.68 -5.14 -17.11
N ALA A 323 -18.96 -4.77 -17.28
CA ALA A 323 -19.83 -4.42 -16.17
C ALA A 323 -19.94 -5.56 -15.13
N LEU A 324 -20.17 -6.80 -15.59
CA LEU A 324 -20.26 -7.97 -14.73
C LEU A 324 -18.94 -8.27 -14.03
N ILE A 325 -17.83 -8.34 -14.78
CA ILE A 325 -16.51 -8.65 -14.23
C ILE A 325 -16.13 -7.63 -13.15
N LEU A 326 -16.23 -6.33 -13.44
CA LEU A 326 -15.88 -5.28 -12.49
C LEU A 326 -16.81 -5.28 -11.26
N SER A 327 -18.10 -5.55 -11.44
CA SER A 327 -19.06 -5.62 -10.32
C SER A 327 -18.78 -6.81 -9.42
N ILE A 328 -18.62 -8.00 -9.99
CA ILE A 328 -18.35 -9.24 -9.24
C ILE A 328 -16.99 -9.12 -8.52
N PHE A 329 -15.96 -8.62 -9.21
CA PHE A 329 -14.64 -8.40 -8.61
C PHE A 329 -14.72 -7.43 -7.42
N SER A 330 -15.47 -6.32 -7.56
CA SER A 330 -15.65 -5.33 -6.50
C SER A 330 -16.41 -5.91 -5.30
N VAL A 331 -17.50 -6.65 -5.54
CA VAL A 331 -18.30 -7.29 -4.48
C VAL A 331 -17.48 -8.30 -3.70
N ILE A 332 -16.74 -9.19 -4.38
CA ILE A 332 -15.86 -10.17 -3.71
C ILE A 332 -14.78 -9.45 -2.90
N GLY A 333 -14.17 -8.41 -3.45
CA GLY A 333 -13.17 -7.60 -2.75
C GLY A 333 -13.71 -6.97 -1.47
N ILE A 334 -14.92 -6.39 -1.52
CA ILE A 334 -15.60 -5.82 -0.36
C ILE A 334 -15.93 -6.91 0.68
N ILE A 335 -16.42 -8.07 0.25
CA ILE A 335 -16.71 -9.19 1.16
C ILE A 335 -15.43 -9.66 1.87
N GLN A 336 -14.32 -9.84 1.14
CA GLN A 336 -13.03 -10.21 1.74
C GLN A 336 -12.54 -9.15 2.73
N TRP A 337 -12.63 -7.87 2.36
CA TRP A 337 -12.23 -6.77 3.22
C TRP A 337 -13.07 -6.69 4.50
N LEU A 338 -14.39 -6.82 4.38
CA LEU A 338 -15.30 -6.86 5.53
C LEU A 338 -15.03 -8.08 6.41
N PHE A 339 -14.83 -9.26 5.83
CA PHE A 339 -14.46 -10.47 6.57
C PHE A 339 -13.15 -10.27 7.35
N SER A 340 -12.13 -9.68 6.70
CA SER A 340 -10.84 -9.41 7.31
C SER A 340 -10.97 -8.46 8.52
N ILE A 341 -11.72 -7.38 8.41
CA ILE A 341 -11.87 -6.42 9.51
C ILE A 341 -12.79 -6.94 10.63
N THR A 342 -13.95 -7.48 10.27
CA THR A 342 -15.00 -7.77 11.25
C THR A 342 -14.79 -9.09 11.98
N LEU A 343 -14.27 -10.10 11.29
CA LEU A 343 -14.10 -11.45 11.81
C LEU A 343 -12.62 -11.75 12.08
N TRP A 344 -11.74 -11.54 11.09
CA TRP A 344 -10.34 -11.96 11.24
C TRP A 344 -9.58 -11.13 12.28
N GLU A 345 -9.57 -9.80 12.13
CA GLU A 345 -8.84 -8.91 13.04
C GLU A 345 -9.44 -8.91 14.45
N ARG A 346 -10.76 -9.09 14.56
CA ARG A 346 -11.45 -9.10 15.85
C ARG A 346 -11.27 -10.41 16.62
N CYS A 347 -11.27 -11.55 15.93
CA CYS A 347 -11.26 -12.87 16.59
C CYS A 347 -9.86 -13.49 16.68
N PHE A 348 -8.93 -13.13 15.78
CA PHE A 348 -7.63 -13.81 15.69
C PHE A 348 -6.46 -12.88 15.99
N SER A 349 -6.08 -12.01 15.05
CA SER A 349 -4.90 -11.16 15.22
C SER A 349 -4.89 -10.00 14.23
N ASP A 350 -4.61 -8.81 14.76
CA ASP A 350 -4.25 -7.63 13.98
C ASP A 350 -2.72 -7.54 13.87
N LYS A 351 -2.18 -7.90 12.71
CA LYS A 351 -0.72 -7.90 12.47
C LYS A 351 -0.08 -6.53 12.68
N LEU A 352 -0.78 -5.44 12.36
CA LEU A 352 -0.23 -4.08 12.49
C LEU A 352 -0.13 -3.66 13.95
N ARG A 353 -1.12 -4.00 14.77
CA ARG A 353 -1.05 -3.78 16.23
C ARG A 353 -0.02 -4.69 16.88
N SER A 354 0.00 -5.97 16.50
CA SER A 354 0.99 -6.94 16.99
C SER A 354 2.42 -6.49 16.73
N PHE A 355 2.69 -5.81 15.61
CA PHE A 355 4.00 -5.24 15.33
C PHE A 355 4.36 -4.07 16.27
N ALA A 356 3.39 -3.18 16.53
CA ALA A 356 3.60 -2.08 17.48
C ALA A 356 3.79 -2.60 18.91
N ASP A 357 3.08 -3.66 19.30
CA ASP A 357 3.31 -4.37 20.56
C ASP A 357 4.70 -5.00 20.61
N LEU A 358 5.13 -5.66 19.53
CA LEU A 358 6.46 -6.23 19.43
C LEU A 358 7.55 -5.15 19.63
N CYS A 359 7.38 -3.97 19.02
CA CYS A 359 8.30 -2.86 19.21
C CYS A 359 8.46 -2.49 20.70
N SER A 360 7.35 -2.46 21.44
CA SER A 360 7.36 -2.17 22.89
C SER A 360 8.07 -3.25 23.72
N VAL A 361 7.82 -4.53 23.42
CA VAL A 361 8.47 -5.66 24.10
C VAL A 361 9.96 -5.71 23.76
N ALA A 362 10.34 -5.41 22.51
CA ALA A 362 11.73 -5.36 22.07
C ALA A 362 12.48 -4.12 22.58
N ASN A 363 11.81 -3.14 23.18
CA ASN A 363 12.41 -1.87 23.60
C ASN A 363 13.04 -1.10 22.40
N VAL A 364 12.43 -1.19 21.22
CA VAL A 364 12.90 -0.55 19.97
C VAL A 364 11.78 0.26 19.35
N SER A 365 11.99 1.55 19.14
CA SER A 365 11.06 2.42 18.40
C SER A 365 11.41 2.51 16.92
N VAL A 366 10.39 2.68 16.08
CA VAL A 366 10.55 2.92 14.64
C VAL A 366 10.30 4.40 14.34
N PHE A 367 11.30 5.08 13.78
CA PHE A 367 11.20 6.48 13.35
C PHE A 367 11.26 6.56 11.83
N LEU A 368 10.19 7.07 11.20
CA LEU A 368 10.06 7.13 9.76
C LEU A 368 10.01 8.59 9.27
N PHE A 369 10.93 8.96 8.41
CA PHE A 369 10.85 10.19 7.64
C PHE A 369 10.11 9.94 6.33
N ALA A 370 8.83 10.33 6.29
CA ALA A 370 8.04 10.27 5.06
C ALA A 370 8.33 11.46 4.13
N GLN A 371 8.60 12.63 4.71
CA GLN A 371 9.08 13.84 4.05
C GLN A 371 10.03 14.59 5.01
N SER A 372 10.67 15.68 4.55
CA SER A 372 11.60 16.47 5.36
C SER A 372 11.01 16.98 6.68
N ASN A 373 9.75 17.44 6.66
CA ASN A 373 9.07 18.03 7.82
C ASN A 373 7.88 17.17 8.30
N PHE A 374 7.81 15.90 7.89
CA PHE A 374 6.71 15.02 8.25
C PHE A 374 7.13 13.56 8.33
N GLY A 375 6.65 12.86 9.35
CA GLY A 375 7.01 11.47 9.58
C GLY A 375 5.97 10.69 10.36
N TYR A 376 6.26 9.42 10.52
CA TYR A 376 5.51 8.50 11.37
C TYR A 376 6.44 7.96 12.44
N TYR A 377 5.90 7.68 13.62
CA TYR A 377 6.65 7.14 14.73
C TYR A 377 5.87 6.04 15.41
N ILE A 378 6.55 4.92 15.66
CA ILE A 378 6.05 3.83 16.47
C ILE A 378 6.85 3.85 17.75
N HIS A 379 6.18 4.12 18.86
CA HIS A 379 6.75 4.09 20.18
C HIS A 379 6.89 2.65 20.64
N GLY A 380 8.11 2.23 20.87
CA GLY A 380 8.46 0.91 21.38
C GLY A 380 9.40 1.01 22.58
N HIS A 381 9.32 2.07 23.39
CA HIS A 381 10.02 2.08 24.66
C HIS A 381 9.27 1.15 25.63
N SER A 382 9.96 0.14 26.15
CA SER A 382 9.36 -0.79 27.09
C SER A 382 8.94 -0.04 28.37
N PRO A 383 7.77 -0.32 28.96
CA PRO A 383 7.34 0.29 30.22
C PRO A 383 8.37 0.15 31.36
N THR A 384 9.13 -0.95 31.36
CA THR A 384 10.17 -1.25 32.36
C THR A 384 11.55 -0.75 31.92
N GLY A 385 11.67 -0.20 30.70
CA GLY A 385 12.89 0.38 30.13
C GLY A 385 13.97 -0.62 29.74
N ARG A 386 13.70 -1.93 29.83
CA ARG A 386 14.64 -3.00 29.47
C ARG A 386 13.90 -4.13 28.77
N SER A 387 14.60 -4.85 27.89
CA SER A 387 14.07 -6.04 27.21
C SER A 387 15.06 -7.20 27.09
N ASP A 388 16.37 -6.97 27.23
CA ASP A 388 17.38 -8.03 27.28
C ASP A 388 17.43 -8.68 28.68
N VAL A 389 16.38 -9.42 29.04
CA VAL A 389 16.26 -10.10 30.34
C VAL A 389 15.95 -11.59 30.18
N ASP A 390 16.38 -12.39 31.16
CA ASP A 390 16.05 -13.82 31.23
C ASP A 390 14.54 -14.03 31.44
N LEU A 391 14.06 -15.27 31.29
CA LEU A 391 12.65 -15.62 31.49
C LEU A 391 12.07 -15.14 32.83
N GLY A 392 12.88 -15.19 33.90
CA GLY A 392 12.51 -14.66 35.21
C GLY A 392 12.30 -13.14 35.21
N GLY A 393 13.10 -12.40 34.44
CA GLY A 393 12.92 -10.96 34.26
C GLY A 393 11.68 -10.64 33.45
N ILE A 394 11.42 -11.36 32.35
CA ILE A 394 10.21 -11.16 31.54
C ILE A 394 8.94 -11.38 32.37
N THR A 395 8.88 -12.47 33.14
CA THR A 395 7.73 -12.77 34.00
C THR A 395 7.48 -11.69 35.05
N GLN A 396 8.54 -11.14 35.64
CA GLN A 396 8.44 -10.00 36.55
C GLN A 396 7.95 -8.72 35.85
N MET A 397 8.43 -8.43 34.63
CA MET A 397 7.96 -7.26 33.88
C MET A 397 6.47 -7.37 33.55
N LEU A 398 6.02 -8.55 33.14
CA LEU A 398 4.61 -8.83 32.85
C LEU A 398 3.74 -8.75 34.11
N SER A 399 4.24 -9.17 35.28
CA SER A 399 3.48 -9.04 36.53
C SER A 399 3.31 -7.57 36.93
N ILE A 400 4.36 -6.76 36.82
CA ILE A 400 4.31 -5.31 37.11
C ILE A 400 3.36 -4.59 36.14
N GLU A 401 3.35 -4.99 34.87
CA GLU A 401 2.43 -4.45 33.87
C GLU A 401 0.98 -4.86 34.14
N ASN A 402 0.73 -6.13 34.48
CA ASN A 402 -0.61 -6.64 34.81
C ASN A 402 -1.19 -6.00 36.09
N GLU A 403 -0.33 -5.69 37.06
CA GLU A 403 -0.70 -4.95 38.27
C GLU A 403 -0.93 -3.45 38.01
N GLY A 404 -0.66 -2.95 36.80
CA GLY A 404 -0.84 -1.55 36.41
C GLY A 404 0.16 -0.60 37.09
N ILE A 405 1.27 -1.12 37.61
CA ILE A 405 2.33 -0.34 38.26
C ILE A 405 3.24 0.30 37.20
N ALA A 406 3.44 -0.38 36.07
CA ALA A 406 4.21 0.15 34.96
C ALA A 406 3.46 1.30 34.25
N PRO A 407 4.17 2.30 33.70
CA PRO A 407 3.55 3.30 32.84
C PRO A 407 2.92 2.61 31.63
N LYS A 408 1.87 3.22 31.06
CA LYS A 408 1.30 2.71 29.82
C LYS A 408 2.31 2.84 28.68
N ARG A 409 2.10 2.01 27.65
CA ARG A 409 3.02 1.84 26.51
C ARG A 409 3.04 3.00 25.50
N GLY A 410 2.31 4.09 25.73
CA GLY A 410 2.33 5.28 24.89
C GLY A 410 3.47 6.25 25.22
N ILE A 411 3.63 7.30 24.41
CA ILE A 411 4.61 8.37 24.67
C ILE A 411 4.25 9.13 25.96
N THR A 412 2.95 9.36 26.18
CA THR A 412 2.45 9.91 27.43
C THR A 412 2.09 8.75 28.37
N PRO A 413 2.37 8.89 29.68
CA PRO A 413 2.19 7.81 30.66
C PRO A 413 0.74 7.33 30.79
N ASP A 414 -0.23 8.13 30.33
CA ASP A 414 -1.66 7.83 30.39
C ASP A 414 -2.23 7.18 29.11
N SER A 415 -1.47 7.17 28.01
CA SER A 415 -1.93 6.66 26.71
C SER A 415 -1.43 5.25 26.42
N ASN A 416 -2.27 4.45 25.75
CA ASN A 416 -1.93 3.15 25.19
C ASN A 416 -1.64 3.23 23.68
N ASP A 417 -1.61 4.42 23.08
CA ASP A 417 -1.36 4.56 21.65
C ASP A 417 0.12 4.38 21.35
N HIS A 418 0.47 3.45 20.46
CA HIS A 418 1.87 3.22 20.07
C HIS A 418 2.25 3.96 18.78
N THR A 419 1.27 4.39 17.97
CA THR A 419 1.54 4.93 16.63
C THR A 419 1.19 6.41 16.53
N TYR A 420 2.11 7.20 16.00
CA TYR A 420 2.04 8.66 16.00
C TYR A 420 2.35 9.22 14.62
N ARG A 421 1.66 10.32 14.30
CA ARG A 421 1.95 11.15 13.13
C ARG A 421 2.66 12.41 13.60
N MET A 422 3.81 12.71 13.00
CA MET A 422 4.67 13.80 13.45
C MET A 422 4.78 14.89 12.37
N ALA A 423 4.59 16.15 12.79
CA ALA A 423 5.10 17.31 12.07
C ALA A 423 6.49 17.64 12.63
N LEU A 424 7.50 17.58 11.78
CA LEU A 424 8.91 17.66 12.20
C LEU A 424 9.48 19.05 11.87
N PRO A 425 10.28 19.65 12.76
CA PRO A 425 11.04 20.86 12.46
C PRO A 425 12.08 20.59 11.35
N SER A 426 12.27 21.52 10.43
CA SER A 426 13.25 21.40 9.35
C SER A 426 14.69 21.21 9.87
N GLY A 427 15.02 21.85 11.00
CA GLY A 427 16.32 21.70 11.68
C GLY A 427 16.60 20.26 12.14
N LEU A 428 15.56 19.48 12.46
CA LEU A 428 15.73 18.09 12.87
C LEU A 428 16.26 17.24 11.72
N ARG A 429 15.70 17.42 10.51
CA ARG A 429 16.14 16.72 9.31
C ARG A 429 17.53 17.15 8.86
N GLN A 430 17.85 18.45 8.96
CA GLN A 430 19.20 18.95 8.66
C GLN A 430 20.26 18.32 9.58
N THR A 431 19.97 18.26 10.88
CA THR A 431 20.87 17.64 11.86
C THR A 431 21.03 16.14 11.60
N PHE A 432 19.93 15.44 11.29
CA PHE A 432 19.97 14.03 10.91
C PHE A 432 20.86 13.79 9.67
N ASN A 433 20.65 14.55 8.60
CA ASN A 433 21.46 14.44 7.38
C ASN A 433 22.95 14.71 7.65
N ARG A 434 23.26 15.69 8.52
CA ARG A 434 24.64 16.00 8.93
C ARG A 434 25.29 14.82 9.67
N LEU A 435 24.55 14.18 10.58
CA LEU A 435 25.03 13.00 11.31
C LEU A 435 25.20 11.78 10.39
N TYR A 436 24.37 11.67 9.34
CA TYR A 436 24.43 10.59 8.37
C TYR A 436 25.52 10.78 7.29
N THR A 437 25.99 12.00 7.07
CA THR A 437 26.98 12.35 6.01
C THR A 437 28.25 11.47 6.02
N PRO A 438 28.86 11.10 7.17
CA PRO A 438 30.04 10.23 7.17
C PRO A 438 29.78 8.85 6.54
N LEU A 439 28.59 8.27 6.73
CA LEU A 439 28.20 6.99 6.11
C LEU A 439 28.03 7.11 4.60
N LEU A 440 27.46 8.22 4.13
CA LEU A 440 27.31 8.49 2.70
C LEU A 440 28.69 8.61 2.03
N ASN A 441 29.62 9.33 2.67
CA ASN A 441 30.98 9.52 2.18
C ASN A 441 31.78 8.22 2.14
N LEU A 442 31.55 7.32 3.10
CA LEU A 442 32.14 5.98 3.14
C LEU A 442 31.68 5.14 1.94
N THR A 443 30.40 5.20 1.59
CA THR A 443 29.81 4.46 0.46
C THR A 443 30.34 4.97 -0.89
N LEU A 444 30.59 6.28 -1.00
CA LEU A 444 31.07 6.91 -2.24
C LEU A 444 32.58 6.86 -2.44
N ASN A 445 33.38 6.70 -1.36
CA ASN A 445 34.84 6.74 -1.39
C ASN A 445 35.47 5.47 -0.79
N THR A 446 34.96 4.30 -1.14
CA THR A 446 35.45 2.98 -0.70
C THR A 446 36.97 2.83 -0.88
N ASP A 447 37.56 3.44 -1.91
CA ASP A 447 38.98 3.30 -2.24
C ASP A 447 39.95 4.19 -1.42
N LYS A 448 39.46 5.23 -0.72
CA LYS A 448 40.33 6.21 -0.03
C LYS A 448 40.50 5.98 1.47
N TYR A 449 39.57 5.26 2.12
CA TYR A 449 39.54 5.12 3.58
C TYR A 449 40.26 3.88 4.14
N GLY A 450 40.75 2.98 3.28
CA GLY A 450 41.33 1.69 3.69
C GLY A 450 42.60 1.73 4.55
N LYS A 451 43.13 2.90 4.93
CA LYS A 451 44.40 3.01 5.68
C LYS A 451 44.32 3.56 7.11
N HIS A 452 43.21 4.18 7.55
CA HIS A 452 43.20 4.87 8.86
C HIS A 452 41.97 4.66 9.76
N ALA A 453 40.85 4.11 9.29
CA ALA A 453 39.70 3.80 10.14
C ALA A 453 38.93 2.59 9.61
N SER A 454 38.45 1.70 10.49
CA SER A 454 37.63 0.56 10.05
C SER A 454 36.24 1.07 9.65
N PRO A 455 35.71 0.71 8.46
CA PRO A 455 34.38 1.10 8.01
C PRO A 455 33.27 0.79 9.03
N GLN A 456 33.40 -0.33 9.74
CA GLN A 456 32.48 -0.78 10.79
C GLN A 456 32.47 0.13 12.02
N ALA A 457 33.62 0.68 12.43
CA ALA A 457 33.67 1.61 13.56
C ALA A 457 32.93 2.91 13.24
N ILE A 458 33.09 3.43 12.01
CA ILE A 458 32.38 4.62 11.53
C ILE A 458 30.87 4.36 11.52
N THR A 459 30.43 3.20 11.01
CA THR A 459 29.00 2.84 11.01
C THR A 459 28.42 2.77 12.41
N ASN A 460 29.13 2.13 13.33
CA ASN A 460 28.70 2.03 14.72
C ASN A 460 28.64 3.41 15.37
N GLU A 461 29.66 4.24 15.22
CA GLU A 461 29.69 5.59 15.78
C GLU A 461 28.52 6.45 15.26
N VAL A 462 28.28 6.42 13.94
CA VAL A 462 27.16 7.16 13.33
C VAL A 462 25.82 6.66 13.85
N TYR A 463 25.63 5.34 13.97
CA TYR A 463 24.41 4.77 14.56
C TYR A 463 24.19 5.27 15.99
N HIS A 464 25.22 5.21 16.84
CA HIS A 464 25.12 5.63 18.25
C HIS A 464 24.84 7.14 18.37
N ASN A 465 25.46 7.96 17.53
CA ASN A 465 25.23 9.41 17.49
C ASN A 465 23.78 9.74 17.08
N ILE A 466 23.27 9.09 16.03
CA ILE A 466 21.87 9.28 15.59
C ILE A 466 20.89 8.74 16.64
N ASN A 467 21.14 7.56 17.20
CA ASN A 467 20.30 6.97 18.23
C ASN A 467 20.19 7.89 19.46
N ARG A 468 21.34 8.39 19.96
CA ARG A 468 21.38 9.34 21.09
C ARG A 468 20.64 10.64 20.77
N TYR A 469 20.79 11.18 19.55
CA TYR A 469 20.10 12.38 19.11
C TYR A 469 18.58 12.20 19.09
N LEU A 470 18.09 11.12 18.49
CA LEU A 470 16.65 10.84 18.39
C LEU A 470 16.02 10.47 19.75
N LYS A 471 16.73 9.71 20.60
CA LYS A 471 16.30 9.48 21.99
C LYS A 471 16.05 10.79 22.73
N ARG A 472 17.03 11.72 22.66
CA ARG A 472 16.91 13.05 23.29
C ARG A 472 15.73 13.84 22.73
N PHE A 473 15.52 13.81 21.42
CA PHE A 473 14.37 14.47 20.80
C PHE A 473 13.05 13.93 21.34
N ILE A 474 12.84 12.61 21.36
CA ILE A 474 11.60 12.00 21.85
C ILE A 474 11.42 12.23 23.36
N SER A 475 12.48 12.10 24.16
CA SER A 475 12.39 12.32 25.62
C SER A 475 11.96 13.73 26.02
N ARG A 476 12.21 14.72 25.15
CA ARG A 476 11.75 16.10 25.34
C ARG A 476 10.29 16.31 24.97
N VAL A 477 9.70 15.40 24.20
CA VAL A 477 8.29 15.43 23.78
C VAL A 477 7.40 14.70 24.80
N SER A 478 7.97 13.75 25.55
CA SER A 478 7.27 13.02 26.62
C SER A 478 7.21 13.76 27.96
N LEU A 479 7.96 14.85 28.10
CA LEU A 479 7.91 15.80 29.22
C LEU A 479 6.86 16.87 28.94
#